data_AF-A0A6A3M4U7-F1
#
_entry.id   AF-A0A6A3M4U7-F1
#
_cell.length_a   1.000
_cell.length_b   1.000
_cell.length_c   1.000
_cell.angle_alpha   90.00
_cell.angle_beta   90.00
_cell.angle_gamma   90.00
#
_symmetry.space_group_name_H-M   'P 1'
#
loop_
_entity.id
_entity.type
_entity.pdbx_description
1 polymer ?
#
loop_
_entity_poly.entity_id
_entity_poly.type
_entity_poly.pdbx_seq_one_letter_code
_entity_poly.pdbx_strand_id
1 'polypeptide(L)'
;MRTDAQSAAQASATNTASFAARPTTTKPVKMSVPTFDGKDSDSLVIWVREIEIALSAGQIYDARAQVAFALPNLGGRARAWAMARETATPGYFTSWSFMEQELRSTFLLDNVAYRHRSSFLRCKHGKRSLQDYVMEIHNLEAAMAGTPLSEDVKVTVFMDGVRTGPVWTELFRRQPKTFNEAVHIAMLEDHCVRLAQGHTPHVEGTDSTGEWSLVRL
;
A
#
# COMPACT_ATOMS: atom_id res chain seq x y z
N MET A 1 -75.77 38.43 -43.34
CA MET A 1 -75.20 37.12 -42.94
C MET A 1 -74.38 36.62 -44.11
N ARG A 2 -73.08 36.30 -44.04
CA ARG A 2 -72.07 36.30 -42.98
C ARG A 2 -70.71 36.53 -43.66
N THR A 3 -69.81 37.13 -42.89
CA THR A 3 -68.43 37.53 -43.13
C THR A 3 -67.50 36.39 -43.53
N ASP A 4 -66.69 36.58 -44.58
CA ASP A 4 -65.56 35.72 -44.89
C ASP A 4 -64.36 36.09 -44.00
N ALA A 5 -63.92 35.11 -43.22
CA ALA A 5 -62.87 35.23 -42.22
C ALA A 5 -61.48 35.10 -42.87
N GLN A 6 -60.69 36.16 -42.69
CA GLN A 6 -59.29 36.25 -43.06
C GLN A 6 -58.47 35.46 -42.02
N SER A 7 -57.98 34.27 -42.40
CA SER A 7 -57.10 33.45 -41.56
C SER A 7 -55.64 33.71 -41.94
N ALA A 8 -54.98 34.59 -41.19
CA ALA A 8 -53.55 34.83 -41.29
C ALA A 8 -52.81 33.73 -40.52
N ALA A 9 -52.21 32.79 -41.24
CA ALA A 9 -51.28 31.83 -40.67
C ALA A 9 -49.96 32.53 -40.34
N GLN A 10 -49.73 32.84 -39.07
CA GLN A 10 -48.41 33.20 -38.55
C GLN A 10 -47.50 31.97 -38.61
N ALA A 11 -46.59 31.93 -39.59
CA ALA A 11 -45.46 31.03 -39.56
C ALA A 11 -44.43 31.57 -38.55
N SER A 12 -44.44 31.02 -37.34
CA SER A 12 -43.36 31.20 -36.37
C SER A 12 -42.10 30.54 -36.92
N ALA A 13 -41.24 31.31 -37.58
CA ALA A 13 -39.91 30.86 -37.94
C ALA A 13 -39.08 30.70 -36.65
N THR A 14 -39.05 29.49 -36.11
CA THR A 14 -38.07 29.10 -35.10
C THR A 14 -36.71 29.12 -35.77
N ASN A 15 -36.00 30.25 -35.68
CA ASN A 15 -34.58 30.34 -35.94
C ASN A 15 -33.85 29.48 -34.89
N THR A 16 -33.81 28.17 -35.13
CA THR A 16 -32.84 27.29 -34.47
C THR A 16 -31.52 27.56 -35.15
N ALA A 17 -30.85 28.62 -34.70
CA ALA A 17 -29.44 28.81 -34.99
C ALA A 17 -28.72 27.57 -34.46
N SER A 18 -28.39 26.67 -35.39
CA SER A 18 -27.48 25.57 -35.14
C SER A 18 -26.15 26.23 -34.81
N PHE A 19 -25.88 26.39 -33.51
CA PHE A 19 -24.52 26.51 -33.03
C PHE A 19 -23.84 25.17 -33.35
N ALA A 20 -23.39 25.02 -34.59
CA ALA A 20 -22.34 24.08 -34.91
C ALA A 20 -21.18 24.49 -34.01
N ALA A 21 -20.97 23.75 -32.92
CA ALA A 21 -19.79 23.89 -32.10
C ALA A 21 -18.61 23.75 -33.06
N ARG A 22 -17.93 24.87 -33.33
CA ARG A 22 -16.73 24.90 -34.15
C ARG A 22 -15.80 23.83 -33.55
N PRO A 23 -15.38 22.79 -34.30
CA PRO A 23 -14.38 21.88 -33.77
C PRO A 23 -13.14 22.73 -33.50
N THR A 24 -12.87 22.99 -32.22
CA THR A 24 -11.63 23.59 -31.78
C THR A 24 -10.58 22.51 -31.98
N THR A 25 -10.06 22.42 -33.20
CA THR A 25 -8.83 21.69 -33.49
C THR A 25 -7.68 22.49 -32.89
N THR A 26 -7.57 22.42 -31.56
CA THR A 26 -6.39 22.88 -30.84
C THR A 26 -5.21 22.09 -31.35
N LYS A 27 -4.12 22.78 -31.68
CA LYS A 27 -2.90 22.15 -32.19
C LYS A 27 -2.34 21.19 -31.13
N PRO A 28 -1.80 20.03 -31.54
CA PRO A 28 -1.17 19.11 -30.60
C PRO A 28 0.02 19.80 -29.91
N VAL A 29 0.11 19.62 -28.60
CA VAL A 29 1.17 20.19 -27.76
C VAL A 29 2.18 19.11 -27.44
N LYS A 30 3.46 19.36 -27.75
CA LYS A 30 4.55 18.47 -27.36
C LYS A 30 4.83 18.62 -25.87
N MET A 31 4.44 17.63 -25.09
CA MET A 31 4.75 17.56 -23.66
C MET A 31 5.99 16.70 -23.42
N SER A 32 6.80 17.10 -22.43
CA SER A 32 7.86 16.26 -21.87
C SER A 32 7.29 15.51 -20.67
N VAL A 33 7.55 14.21 -20.59
CA VAL A 33 7.17 13.37 -19.44
C VAL A 33 8.45 12.99 -18.70
N PRO A 34 8.47 13.02 -17.36
CA PRO A 34 9.62 12.54 -16.59
C PRO A 34 9.86 11.05 -16.84
N THR A 35 11.07 10.58 -16.55
CA THR A 35 11.43 9.18 -16.73
C THR A 35 11.03 8.35 -15.51
N PHE A 36 10.35 7.22 -15.71
CA PHE A 36 10.09 6.25 -14.64
C PHE A 36 11.19 5.19 -14.57
N ASP A 37 11.89 5.09 -13.43
CA ASP A 37 13.06 4.21 -13.27
C ASP A 37 12.75 2.80 -12.73
N GLY A 38 11.50 2.57 -12.31
CA GLY A 38 11.05 1.30 -11.74
C GLY A 38 11.40 1.10 -10.25
N LYS A 39 11.71 2.14 -9.47
CA LYS A 39 12.01 2.00 -8.02
C LYS A 39 10.80 2.17 -7.11
N ASP A 40 10.06 3.26 -7.28
CA ASP A 40 8.98 3.65 -6.38
C ASP A 40 7.60 3.39 -6.98
N SER A 41 6.79 2.57 -6.32
CA SER A 41 5.45 2.20 -6.78
C SER A 41 4.52 3.41 -6.84
N ASP A 42 4.64 4.31 -5.87
CA ASP A 42 3.72 5.45 -5.76
C ASP A 42 4.00 6.47 -6.88
N SER A 43 5.27 6.57 -7.30
CA SER A 43 5.67 7.34 -8.48
C SER A 43 5.12 6.81 -9.81
N LEU A 44 4.81 5.50 -9.91
CA LEU A 44 4.28 4.92 -11.14
C LEU A 44 2.87 5.42 -11.44
N VAL A 45 2.01 5.54 -10.41
CA VAL A 45 0.63 6.02 -10.60
C VAL A 45 0.61 7.45 -11.13
N ILE A 46 1.49 8.30 -10.59
CA ILE A 46 1.67 9.69 -11.05
C ILE A 46 2.19 9.69 -12.48
N TRP A 47 3.23 8.91 -12.77
CA TRP A 47 3.86 8.84 -14.09
C TRP A 47 2.91 8.34 -15.19
N VAL A 48 2.11 7.30 -14.90
CA VAL A 48 1.07 6.79 -15.82
C VAL A 48 0.11 7.92 -16.19
N ARG A 49 -0.33 8.70 -15.19
CA ARG A 49 -1.22 9.84 -15.43
C ARG A 49 -0.57 10.93 -16.27
N GLU A 50 0.73 11.20 -16.07
CA GLU A 50 1.47 12.16 -16.89
C GLU A 50 1.59 11.71 -18.36
N ILE A 51 1.77 10.40 -18.61
CA ILE A 51 1.72 9.84 -19.96
C ILE A 51 0.32 10.05 -20.58
N GLU A 52 -0.76 9.71 -19.88
CA GLU A 52 -2.13 9.89 -20.39
C GLU A 52 -2.42 11.35 -20.77
N ILE A 53 -1.97 12.29 -19.93
CA ILE A 53 -2.09 13.73 -20.18
C ILE A 53 -1.30 14.10 -21.44
N ALA A 54 -0.06 13.63 -21.58
CA ALA A 54 0.78 13.92 -22.73
C ALA A 54 0.25 13.31 -24.04
N LEU A 55 -0.29 12.08 -24.00
CA LEU A 55 -0.95 11.45 -25.14
C LEU A 55 -2.17 12.25 -25.59
N SER A 56 -2.99 12.70 -24.64
CA SER A 56 -4.17 13.51 -24.90
C SER A 56 -3.82 14.89 -25.48
N ALA A 57 -2.85 15.58 -24.87
CA ALA A 57 -2.39 16.89 -25.31
C ALA A 57 -1.69 16.84 -26.68
N GLY A 58 -0.96 15.75 -26.94
CA GLY A 58 -0.32 15.46 -28.23
C GLY A 58 -1.28 14.92 -29.28
N GLN A 59 -2.55 14.66 -28.95
CA GLN A 59 -3.55 14.03 -29.83
C GLN A 59 -3.06 12.70 -30.42
N ILE A 60 -2.34 11.91 -29.62
CA ILE A 60 -1.77 10.62 -30.01
C ILE A 60 -2.78 9.51 -29.68
N TYR A 61 -3.61 9.15 -30.66
CA TYR A 61 -4.67 8.15 -30.49
C TYR A 61 -4.32 6.77 -31.03
N ASP A 62 -3.39 6.68 -31.98
CA ASP A 62 -2.96 5.39 -32.53
C ASP A 62 -2.23 4.55 -31.47
N ALA A 63 -2.64 3.29 -31.31
CA ALA A 63 -2.15 2.43 -30.25
C ALA A 63 -0.63 2.21 -30.30
N ARG A 64 -0.05 2.07 -31.50
CA ARG A 64 1.40 1.89 -31.67
C ARG A 64 2.15 3.20 -31.44
N ALA A 65 1.59 4.33 -31.88
CA ALA A 65 2.16 5.64 -31.60
C ALA A 65 2.19 5.97 -30.09
N GLN A 66 1.15 5.55 -29.34
CA GLN A 66 1.13 5.71 -27.88
C GLN A 66 2.23 4.88 -27.19
N VAL A 67 2.43 3.63 -27.61
CA VAL A 67 3.53 2.78 -27.10
C VAL A 67 4.89 3.37 -27.45
N ALA A 68 5.08 3.81 -28.69
CA ALA A 68 6.31 4.44 -29.16
C ALA A 68 6.61 5.77 -28.43
N PHE A 69 5.57 6.48 -28.00
CA PHE A 69 5.70 7.66 -27.15
C PHE A 69 6.10 7.29 -25.72
N ALA A 70 5.51 6.24 -25.13
CA ALA A 70 5.73 5.88 -23.73
C ALA A 70 7.07 5.16 -23.46
N LEU A 71 7.48 4.23 -24.34
CA LEU A 71 8.68 3.40 -24.15
C LEU A 71 9.97 4.19 -23.87
N PRO A 72 10.30 5.29 -24.60
CA PRO A 72 11.50 6.08 -24.33
C PRO A 72 11.52 6.73 -22.94
N ASN A 73 10.34 6.97 -22.36
CA ASN A 73 10.17 7.57 -21.03
C ASN A 73 10.36 6.56 -19.89
N LEU A 74 10.67 5.30 -20.19
CA LEU A 74 11.13 4.34 -19.19
C LEU A 74 12.64 4.43 -19.01
N GLY A 75 13.11 4.31 -17.78
CA GLY A 75 14.53 4.26 -17.39
C GLY A 75 14.83 3.11 -16.44
N GLY A 76 16.09 2.97 -16.04
CA GLY A 76 16.51 2.03 -15.00
C GLY A 76 15.95 0.60 -15.16
N ARG A 77 15.33 0.10 -14.09
CA ARG A 77 14.73 -1.25 -14.06
C ARG A 77 13.52 -1.37 -14.98
N ALA A 78 12.72 -0.32 -15.10
CA ALA A 78 11.54 -0.31 -15.97
C ALA A 78 11.93 -0.45 -17.44
N ARG A 79 12.99 0.24 -17.90
CA ARG A 79 13.52 0.08 -19.26
C ARG A 79 14.07 -1.33 -19.48
N ALA A 80 14.87 -1.85 -18.55
CA ALA A 80 15.43 -3.19 -18.67
C ALA A 80 14.33 -4.26 -18.79
N TRP A 81 13.28 -4.16 -17.96
CA TRP A 81 12.10 -5.03 -18.03
C TRP A 81 11.37 -4.92 -19.38
N ALA A 82 11.08 -3.70 -19.85
CA ALA A 82 10.37 -3.50 -21.11
C ALA A 82 11.16 -4.04 -22.31
N MET A 83 12.48 -3.82 -22.34
CA MET A 83 13.36 -4.34 -23.39
C MET A 83 13.46 -5.87 -23.36
N ALA A 84 13.45 -6.48 -22.18
CA ALA A 84 13.43 -7.94 -22.06
C ALA A 84 12.14 -8.54 -22.64
N ARG A 85 10.98 -7.90 -22.39
CA ARG A 85 9.69 -8.30 -22.98
C ARG A 85 9.70 -8.20 -24.50
N GLU A 86 10.17 -7.07 -25.04
CA GLU A 86 10.27 -6.85 -26.49
C GLU A 86 11.28 -7.79 -27.16
N THR A 87 12.37 -8.15 -26.49
CA THR A 87 13.36 -9.11 -27.01
C THR A 87 12.79 -10.53 -27.06
N ALA A 88 12.01 -10.92 -26.05
CA ALA A 88 11.38 -12.23 -26.01
C ALA A 88 10.24 -12.36 -27.04
N THR A 89 9.46 -11.29 -27.21
CA THR A 89 8.34 -11.24 -28.16
C THR A 89 8.33 -9.87 -28.84
N PRO A 90 8.83 -9.75 -30.08
CA PRO A 90 8.83 -8.49 -30.79
C PRO A 90 7.41 -7.94 -30.96
N GLY A 91 7.22 -6.67 -30.59
CA GLY A 91 5.92 -6.01 -30.61
C GLY A 91 5.00 -6.44 -29.47
N TYR A 92 5.56 -6.96 -28.36
CA TYR A 92 4.85 -7.40 -27.16
C TYR A 92 3.82 -6.36 -26.68
N PHE A 93 4.19 -5.08 -26.66
CA PHE A 93 3.28 -4.01 -26.28
C PHE A 93 2.40 -3.61 -27.48
N THR A 94 1.14 -4.05 -27.46
CA THR A 94 0.17 -3.83 -28.55
C THR A 94 -0.58 -2.49 -28.44
N SER A 95 -0.75 -1.97 -27.21
CA SER A 95 -1.40 -0.69 -26.91
C SER A 95 -0.86 -0.09 -25.62
N TRP A 96 -1.14 1.20 -25.39
CA TRP A 96 -0.86 1.84 -24.10
C TRP A 96 -1.59 1.16 -22.94
N SER A 97 -2.87 0.82 -23.10
CA SER A 97 -3.65 0.16 -22.04
C SER A 97 -3.04 -1.18 -21.60
N PHE A 98 -2.54 -1.98 -22.55
CA PHE A 98 -1.86 -3.23 -22.25
C PHE A 98 -0.51 -2.98 -21.56
N MET A 99 0.27 -2.03 -22.06
CA MET A 99 1.55 -1.65 -21.46
C MET A 99 1.39 -1.13 -20.02
N GLU A 100 0.38 -0.29 -19.78
CA GLU A 100 0.03 0.23 -18.46
C GLU A 100 -0.34 -0.90 -17.50
N GLN A 101 -1.19 -1.84 -17.93
CA GLN A 101 -1.57 -2.99 -17.12
C GLN A 101 -0.35 -3.83 -16.72
N GLU A 102 0.54 -4.13 -17.67
CA GLU A 102 1.79 -4.87 -17.42
C GLU A 102 2.73 -4.11 -16.47
N LEU A 103 2.86 -2.78 -16.64
CA LEU A 103 3.64 -1.93 -15.74
C LEU A 103 3.06 -1.96 -14.32
N ARG A 104 1.74 -1.80 -14.17
CA ARG A 104 1.07 -1.87 -12.87
C ARG A 104 1.24 -3.24 -12.23
N SER A 105 1.09 -4.32 -13.00
CA SER A 105 1.28 -5.68 -12.47
C SER A 105 2.72 -5.88 -11.97
N THR A 106 3.70 -5.48 -12.77
CA THR A 106 5.12 -5.71 -12.46
C THR A 106 5.64 -4.79 -11.35
N PHE A 107 5.26 -3.51 -11.35
CA PHE A 107 5.88 -2.50 -10.50
C PHE A 107 4.98 -1.99 -9.36
N LEU A 108 3.66 -2.25 -9.39
CA LEU A 108 2.77 -2.06 -8.24
C LEU A 108 2.55 -3.37 -7.49
N LEU A 109 2.04 -4.42 -8.14
CA LEU A 109 1.61 -5.64 -7.42
C LEU A 109 2.78 -6.48 -6.90
N ASP A 110 3.76 -6.80 -7.73
CA ASP A 110 4.93 -7.58 -7.29
C ASP A 110 5.82 -6.80 -6.31
N ASN A 111 5.86 -5.48 -6.44
CA ASN A 111 6.62 -4.61 -5.54
C ASN A 111 5.93 -4.52 -4.17
N VAL A 112 4.59 -4.44 -4.11
CA VAL A 112 3.85 -4.38 -2.84
C VAL A 112 3.91 -5.71 -2.09
N ALA A 113 3.68 -6.84 -2.76
CA ALA A 113 3.78 -8.16 -2.13
C ALA A 113 5.21 -8.44 -1.62
N TYR A 114 6.23 -8.15 -2.44
CA TYR A 114 7.62 -8.26 -2.04
C TYR A 114 7.96 -7.31 -0.88
N ARG A 115 7.50 -6.05 -0.91
CA ARG A 115 7.75 -5.07 0.16
C ARG A 115 7.14 -5.54 1.47
N HIS A 116 5.88 -5.96 1.51
CA HIS A 116 5.25 -6.47 2.72
C HIS A 116 5.92 -7.74 3.23
N ARG A 117 6.30 -8.66 2.33
CA ARG A 117 7.06 -9.87 2.70
C ARG A 117 8.42 -9.54 3.27
N SER A 118 9.14 -8.60 2.64
CA SER A 118 10.45 -8.13 3.11
C SER A 118 10.36 -7.39 4.44
N SER A 119 9.31 -6.58 4.64
CA SER A 119 9.02 -5.89 5.90
C SER A 119 8.62 -6.87 7.00
N PHE A 120 7.80 -7.88 6.69
CA PHE A 120 7.44 -8.94 7.63
C PHE A 120 8.69 -9.64 8.16
N LEU A 121 9.58 -10.09 7.27
CA LEU A 121 10.83 -10.77 7.62
C LEU A 121 11.79 -9.91 8.45
N ARG A 122 11.71 -8.58 8.36
CA ARG A 122 12.53 -7.63 9.13
C ARG A 122 11.79 -7.01 10.32
N CYS A 123 10.53 -7.38 10.56
CA CYS A 123 9.69 -6.73 11.56
C CYS A 123 10.26 -7.02 12.95
N LYS A 124 10.49 -5.97 13.74
CA LYS A 124 11.03 -6.07 15.12
C LYS A 124 10.11 -5.35 16.10
N HIS A 125 10.02 -5.88 17.31
CA HIS A 125 9.32 -5.23 18.44
C HIS A 125 10.00 -3.89 18.80
N GLY A 126 11.31 -3.72 18.58
CA GLY A 126 11.90 -2.37 18.46
C GLY A 126 11.83 -1.51 19.72
N LYS A 127 11.01 -0.44 19.74
CA LYS A 127 10.72 0.42 20.91
C LYS A 127 9.26 0.45 21.35
N ARG A 128 8.38 -0.05 20.50
CA ARG A 128 6.91 -0.04 20.65
C ARG A 128 6.43 -1.04 21.70
N SER A 129 5.13 -1.05 21.97
CA SER A 129 4.50 -2.08 22.78
C SER A 129 4.47 -3.43 22.04
N LEU A 130 4.31 -4.52 22.79
CA LEU A 130 4.18 -5.85 22.20
C LEU A 130 2.90 -5.96 21.36
N GLN A 131 1.83 -5.28 21.78
CA GLN A 131 0.56 -5.23 21.06
C GLN A 131 0.71 -4.52 19.70
N ASP A 132 1.39 -3.37 19.65
CA ASP A 132 1.65 -2.66 18.39
C ASP A 132 2.54 -3.48 17.43
N TYR A 133 3.44 -4.29 17.99
CA TYR A 133 4.28 -5.20 17.22
C TYR A 133 3.47 -6.34 16.60
N VAL A 134 2.64 -7.00 17.41
CA VAL A 134 1.72 -8.07 16.96
C VAL A 134 0.78 -7.54 15.87
N MET A 135 0.21 -6.35 16.08
CA MET A 135 -0.66 -5.69 15.11
C MET A 135 0.05 -5.45 13.77
N GLU A 136 1.27 -4.92 13.79
CA GLU A 136 2.02 -4.69 12.54
C GLU A 136 2.34 -6.00 11.82
N ILE A 137 2.74 -7.05 12.54
CA ILE A 137 2.99 -8.35 11.89
C ILE A 137 1.73 -8.90 11.23
N HIS A 138 0.57 -8.82 11.88
CA HIS A 138 -0.70 -9.23 11.26
C HIS A 138 -1.07 -8.36 10.06
N ASN A 139 -0.85 -7.04 10.13
CA ASN A 139 -1.10 -6.14 9.00
C ASN A 139 -0.19 -6.46 7.81
N LEU A 140 1.10 -6.72 8.06
CA LEU A 140 2.05 -7.14 7.03
C LEU A 140 1.66 -8.51 6.45
N GLU A 141 1.18 -9.44 7.28
CA GLU A 141 0.66 -10.75 6.84
C GLU A 141 -0.55 -10.59 5.92
N ALA A 142 -1.54 -9.81 6.31
CA ALA A 142 -2.75 -9.57 5.53
C ALA A 142 -2.48 -8.82 4.22
N ALA A 143 -1.49 -7.91 4.22
CA ALA A 143 -1.12 -7.12 3.05
C ALA A 143 -0.21 -7.85 2.05
N MET A 144 0.33 -9.02 2.41
CA MET A 144 1.06 -9.89 1.47
C MET A 144 0.07 -10.56 0.50
N ALA A 145 0.08 -10.15 -0.76
CA ALA A 145 -0.63 -10.87 -1.82
C ALA A 145 0.13 -12.18 -2.19
N GLY A 146 -0.62 -13.22 -2.57
CA GLY A 146 -0.08 -14.49 -3.04
C GLY A 146 -0.01 -15.59 -1.96
N THR A 147 0.91 -16.54 -2.12
CA THR A 147 1.01 -17.71 -1.23
C THR A 147 1.43 -17.28 0.19
N PRO A 148 0.66 -17.66 1.22
CA PRO A 148 1.00 -17.39 2.62
C PRO A 148 2.39 -17.93 2.99
N LEU A 149 3.06 -17.27 3.93
CA LEU A 149 4.24 -17.84 4.56
C LEU A 149 3.88 -19.11 5.32
N SER A 150 4.84 -20.03 5.42
CA SER A 150 4.69 -21.19 6.29
C SER A 150 4.73 -20.80 7.76
N GLU A 151 4.07 -21.58 8.61
CA GLU A 151 4.00 -21.29 10.04
C GLU A 151 5.37 -21.26 10.71
N ASP A 152 6.31 -22.11 10.27
CA ASP A 152 7.69 -22.11 10.78
C ASP A 152 8.41 -20.77 10.53
N VAL A 153 8.23 -20.17 9.34
CA VAL A 153 8.80 -18.86 9.02
C VAL A 153 8.16 -17.79 9.88
N LYS A 154 6.83 -17.80 10.02
CA LYS A 154 6.12 -16.79 10.83
C LYS A 154 6.51 -16.87 12.30
N VAL A 155 6.58 -18.07 12.88
CA VAL A 155 7.01 -18.29 14.27
C VAL A 155 8.45 -17.83 14.45
N THR A 156 9.34 -18.19 13.54
CA THR A 156 10.76 -17.80 13.60
C THR A 156 10.93 -16.28 13.55
N VAL A 157 10.27 -15.61 12.61
CA VAL A 157 10.28 -14.14 12.49
C VAL A 157 9.73 -13.49 13.74
N PHE A 158 8.58 -13.98 14.24
CA PHE A 158 7.97 -13.44 15.44
C PHE A 158 8.91 -13.55 16.64
N MET A 159 9.45 -14.74 16.91
CA MET A 159 10.36 -14.99 18.03
C MET A 159 11.66 -14.20 17.92
N ASP A 160 12.26 -14.12 16.73
CA ASP A 160 13.46 -13.32 16.46
C ASP A 160 13.19 -11.80 16.58
N GLY A 161 11.95 -11.38 16.33
CA GLY A 161 11.55 -9.99 16.46
C GLY A 161 11.13 -9.55 17.86
N VAL A 162 10.76 -10.48 18.74
CA VAL A 162 10.49 -10.19 20.16
C VAL A 162 11.80 -9.84 20.87
N ARG A 163 11.78 -8.74 21.63
CA ARG A 163 12.90 -8.32 22.48
C ARG A 163 13.22 -9.37 23.54
N THR A 164 14.51 -9.60 23.77
CA THR A 164 14.99 -10.43 24.86
C THR A 164 14.42 -9.96 26.21
N GLY A 165 13.86 -10.89 26.97
CA GLY A 165 13.14 -10.61 28.22
C GLY A 165 12.22 -11.78 28.60
N PRO A 166 11.34 -11.61 29.60
CA PRO A 166 10.48 -12.70 30.09
C PRO A 166 9.61 -13.32 28.97
N VAL A 167 9.01 -12.46 28.13
CA VAL A 167 8.21 -12.89 26.97
C VAL A 167 9.01 -13.76 26.01
N TRP A 168 10.23 -13.35 25.65
CA TRP A 168 11.09 -14.11 24.75
C TRP A 168 11.51 -15.45 25.38
N THR A 169 11.86 -15.45 26.67
CA THR A 169 12.21 -16.66 27.42
C THR A 169 11.06 -17.65 27.45
N GLU A 170 9.83 -17.17 27.68
CA GLU A 170 8.65 -18.01 27.72
C GLU A 170 8.33 -18.61 26.35
N LEU A 171 8.45 -17.83 25.27
CA LEU A 171 8.33 -18.33 23.90
C LEU A 171 9.34 -19.43 23.59
N PHE A 172 10.60 -19.23 23.98
CA PHE A 172 11.66 -20.22 23.78
C PHE A 172 11.40 -21.51 24.56
N ARG A 173 10.91 -21.39 25.80
CA ARG A 173 10.56 -22.52 26.66
C ARG A 173 9.38 -23.34 26.09
N ARG A 174 8.36 -22.67 25.56
CA ARG A 174 7.13 -23.30 25.09
C ARG A 174 7.19 -23.82 23.65
N GLN A 175 8.11 -23.30 22.84
CA GLN A 175 8.34 -23.73 21.45
C GLN A 175 7.04 -23.82 20.62
N PRO A 176 6.31 -22.71 20.45
CA PRO A 176 5.05 -22.70 19.71
C PRO A 176 5.22 -23.25 18.29
N LYS A 177 4.19 -23.95 17.79
CA LYS A 177 4.18 -24.53 16.45
C LYS A 177 3.45 -23.67 15.42
N THR A 178 2.67 -22.71 15.89
CA THR A 178 1.93 -21.78 15.03
C THR A 178 2.15 -20.34 15.46
N PHE A 179 2.01 -19.42 14.53
CA PHE A 179 2.16 -18.00 14.78
C PHE A 179 1.13 -17.50 15.80
N ASN A 180 -0.12 -17.95 15.70
CA ASN A 180 -1.19 -17.55 16.61
C ASN A 180 -0.95 -18.07 18.04
N GLU A 181 -0.41 -19.29 18.19
CA GLU A 181 0.00 -19.81 19.50
C GLU A 181 1.14 -18.97 20.10
N ALA A 182 2.14 -18.59 19.29
CA ALA A 182 3.22 -17.73 19.72
C ALA A 182 2.69 -16.36 20.18
N VAL A 183 1.79 -15.74 19.43
CA VAL A 183 1.14 -14.48 19.82
C VAL A 183 0.39 -14.63 21.14
N HIS A 184 -0.38 -15.70 21.32
CA HIS A 184 -1.14 -15.93 22.55
C HIS A 184 -0.23 -16.06 23.77
N ILE A 185 0.83 -16.87 23.68
CA ILE A 185 1.83 -17.03 24.75
C ILE A 185 2.47 -15.68 25.07
N ALA A 186 2.87 -14.94 24.05
CA ALA A 186 3.56 -13.67 24.23
C ALA A 186 2.68 -12.62 24.93
N MET A 187 1.41 -12.51 24.53
CA MET A 187 0.45 -11.59 25.14
C MET A 187 0.12 -11.95 26.59
N LEU A 188 0.00 -13.25 26.88
CA LEU A 188 -0.26 -13.73 28.24
C LEU A 188 0.93 -13.40 29.16
N GLU A 189 2.15 -13.70 28.73
CA GLU A 189 3.35 -13.44 29.54
C GLU A 189 3.57 -11.95 29.76
N ASP A 190 3.39 -11.14 28.71
CA ASP A 190 3.48 -9.69 28.78
C ASP A 190 2.45 -9.08 29.74
N HIS A 191 1.25 -9.67 29.83
CA HIS A 191 0.27 -9.32 30.85
C HIS A 191 0.73 -9.71 32.27
N CYS A 192 1.23 -10.94 32.47
CA CYS A 192 1.77 -11.40 33.75
C CYS A 192 2.91 -10.51 34.27
N VAL A 193 3.86 -10.14 33.40
CA VAL A 193 4.99 -9.27 33.73
C VAL A 193 4.49 -7.89 34.18
N ARG A 194 3.53 -7.30 33.47
CA ARG A 194 2.93 -6.02 33.87
C ARG A 194 2.23 -6.10 35.23
N LEU A 195 1.50 -7.18 35.50
CA LEU A 195 0.85 -7.39 36.80
C LEU A 195 1.89 -7.48 37.92
N ALA A 196 2.98 -8.22 37.70
CA ALA A 196 4.07 -8.35 38.68
C ALA A 196 4.80 -7.01 38.94
N GLN A 197 4.98 -6.18 37.91
CA GLN A 197 5.60 -4.86 38.04
C GLN A 197 4.68 -3.81 38.67
N GLY A 198 3.36 -3.91 38.45
CA GLY A 198 2.36 -3.07 39.11
C GLY A 198 2.14 -3.39 40.59
N HIS A 199 2.61 -4.56 41.05
CA HIS A 199 2.58 -5.00 42.44
C HIS A 199 3.95 -4.75 43.11
N THR A 200 4.38 -3.50 43.22
CA THR A 200 5.30 -3.13 44.31
C THR A 200 4.46 -2.96 45.57
N PRO A 201 4.52 -3.87 46.57
CA PRO A 201 3.88 -3.60 47.84
C PRO A 201 4.56 -2.38 48.44
N HIS A 202 3.79 -1.30 48.60
CA HIS A 202 4.17 -0.18 49.44
C HIS A 202 4.27 -0.75 50.87
N VAL A 203 5.48 -1.11 51.30
CA VAL A 203 5.77 -1.40 52.71
C VAL A 203 5.72 -0.06 53.42
N GLU A 204 4.52 0.30 53.87
CA GLU A 204 4.32 1.35 54.86
C GLU A 204 4.90 0.81 56.16
N GLY A 205 6.07 1.34 56.54
CA GLY A 205 6.69 1.04 57.82
C GLY A 205 5.75 1.49 58.93
N THR A 206 5.03 0.54 59.52
CA THR A 206 4.36 0.78 60.79
C THR A 206 5.43 0.78 61.88
N ASP A 207 5.87 1.99 62.24
CA ASP A 207 6.53 2.25 63.52
C ASP A 207 5.60 1.77 64.63
N SER A 208 5.85 0.55 65.09
CA SER A 208 5.34 0.03 66.35
C SER A 208 6.43 0.19 67.39
N THR A 209 6.47 1.37 68.01
CA THR A 209 7.08 1.57 69.32
C THR A 209 6.35 0.71 70.35
N GLY A 210 6.80 -0.54 70.48
CA GLY A 210 6.45 -1.46 71.57
C GLY A 210 7.63 -1.54 72.53
N GLU A 211 7.63 -0.65 73.51
CA GLU A 211 8.56 -0.60 74.64
C GLU A 211 8.32 -1.83 75.55
N TRP A 212 9.27 -2.77 75.60
CA TRP A 212 9.35 -3.80 76.64
C TRP A 212 10.68 -3.67 77.36
N SER A 213 10.66 -2.92 78.46
CA SER A 213 11.75 -2.84 79.42
C SER A 213 11.88 -4.17 80.17
N LEU A 214 13.03 -4.82 79.99
CA LEU A 214 13.50 -5.96 80.77
C LEU A 214 13.78 -5.54 82.22
N VAL A 215 13.06 -6.11 83.18
CA VAL A 215 13.53 -6.16 84.58
C VAL A 215 14.27 -7.48 84.77
N ARG A 216 15.57 -7.38 85.08
CA ARG A 216 16.43 -8.49 85.54
C ARG A 216 16.84 -8.14 86.97
N LEU A 217 16.44 -9.01 87.91
CA LEU A 217 16.84 -9.16 89.33
C LEU A 217 17.00 -7.88 90.18
#